data_AF-A0A965UID4-F1
#
_entry.id   AF-A0A965UID4-F1
#
_cell.length_a   1.000
_cell.length_b   1.000
_cell.length_c   1.000
_cell.angle_alpha   90.00
_cell.angle_beta   90.00
_cell.angle_gamma   90.00
#
_symmetry.space_group_name_H-M   'P 1'
#
loop_
_entity.id
_entity.type
_entity.pdbx_description
1 polymer ?
#
loop_
_entity_poly.entity_id
_entity_poly.type
_entity_poly.pdbx_seq_one_letter_code
_entity_poly.pdbx_strand_id
1 'polypeptide(L)'
;MYRILPYTYAKAKVLGVEIKPSKRKNKKIDVYTPDGIVSIGDTRYKDYPTYKKFDGSKTADFRRRLYHLRHKGDEGIAGYYAKELLW
;
A
#
# COMPACT_ATOMS: atom_id res chain seq x y z
N MET A 1 3.90 -0.62 15.68
CA MET A 1 4.76 -0.79 14.48
C MET A 1 3.96 -1.51 13.41
N TYR A 2 3.87 -0.98 12.18
CA TYR A 2 3.13 -1.63 11.09
C TYR A 2 3.87 -2.86 10.59
N ARG A 3 3.15 -3.98 10.38
CA ARG A 3 3.71 -5.23 9.85
C ARG A 3 3.25 -5.42 8.42
N ILE A 4 4.19 -5.41 7.48
CA ILE A 4 3.94 -5.67 6.07
C ILE A 4 3.48 -7.12 5.90
N LEU A 5 2.37 -7.33 5.19
CA LEU A 5 1.81 -8.65 4.91
C LEU A 5 2.38 -9.24 3.60
N PRO A 6 2.38 -10.58 3.42
CA PRO A 6 2.97 -11.24 2.24
C PRO A 6 2.47 -10.72 0.89
N TYR A 7 1.20 -10.29 0.82
CA TYR A 7 0.62 -9.66 -0.39
C TYR A 7 1.47 -8.50 -0.91
N THR A 8 1.85 -7.58 -0.02
CA THR A 8 2.60 -6.37 -0.39
C THR A 8 4.01 -6.71 -0.85
N TYR A 9 4.67 -7.69 -0.21
CA TYR A 9 5.99 -8.18 -0.67
C TYR A 9 5.90 -8.86 -2.04
N ALA A 10 4.86 -9.66 -2.29
CA ALA A 10 4.65 -10.28 -3.59
C ALA A 10 4.46 -9.24 -4.68
N LYS A 11 3.68 -8.18 -4.42
CA LYS A 11 3.50 -7.05 -5.34
C LYS A 11 4.80 -6.29 -5.58
N ALA A 12 5.56 -6.00 -4.53
CA ALA A 12 6.86 -5.33 -4.64
C ALA A 12 7.85 -6.12 -5.50
N LYS A 13 7.89 -7.45 -5.34
CA LYS A 13 8.71 -8.33 -6.18
C LYS A 13 8.33 -8.25 -7.66
N VAL A 14 7.04 -8.21 -7.97
CA VAL A 14 6.56 -8.07 -9.37
C VAL A 14 6.95 -6.71 -9.97
N LEU A 15 6.92 -5.66 -9.15
CA LEU A 15 7.31 -4.31 -9.58
C LEU A 15 8.83 -4.06 -9.56
N GLY A 16 9.63 -5.01 -9.07
CA GLY A 16 11.09 -4.87 -8.97
C GLY A 16 11.54 -3.82 -7.94
N VAL A 17 10.73 -3.53 -6.92
CA VAL A 17 11.06 -2.55 -5.87
C VAL A 17 11.30 -3.22 -4.52
N GLU A 18 12.17 -2.64 -3.70
CA GLU A 18 12.37 -3.05 -2.32
C GLU A 18 11.45 -2.23 -1.40
N ILE A 19 10.85 -2.89 -0.39
CA ILE A 19 9.96 -2.25 0.57
C ILE A 19 10.39 -2.55 2.00
N LYS A 20 10.27 -1.56 2.88
CA LYS A 20 10.51 -1.69 4.33
C LYS A 20 9.44 -0.97 5.14
N PRO A 21 9.19 -1.35 6.40
CA PRO A 21 8.34 -0.56 7.28
C PRO A 21 8.89 0.86 7.41
N SER A 22 8.02 1.86 7.22
CA SER A 22 8.44 3.25 7.26
C SER A 22 8.78 3.68 8.69
N LYS A 23 9.81 4.52 8.84
CA LYS A 23 10.14 5.19 10.11
C LYS A 23 9.31 6.45 10.36
N ARG A 24 8.64 7.00 9.34
CA ARG A 24 7.79 8.19 9.49
C ARG A 24 6.53 7.85 10.27
N LYS A 25 6.18 8.68 11.26
CA LYS A 25 5.08 8.48 12.23
C LYS A 25 3.78 7.98 11.61
N ASN A 26 3.38 8.58 10.49
CA ASN A 26 2.08 8.32 9.88
C ASN A 26 2.14 7.40 8.66
N LYS A 27 3.31 6.96 8.19
CA LYS A 27 3.43 6.19 6.94
C LYS A 27 3.66 4.71 7.22
N LYS A 28 3.14 3.84 6.34
CA LYS A 28 3.20 2.39 6.52
C LYS A 28 4.50 1.81 6.03
N ILE A 29 4.84 2.08 4.78
CA ILE A 29 6.02 1.50 4.11
C ILE A 29 6.79 2.55 3.35
N ASP A 30 8.10 2.36 3.31
CA ASP A 30 9.03 3.05 2.43
C ASP A 30 9.32 2.15 1.24
N VAL A 31 9.12 2.68 0.04
CA VAL A 31 9.46 2.04 -1.24
C VAL A 31 10.77 2.63 -1.72
N TYR A 32 11.76 1.78 -1.93
CA TYR A 32 13.07 2.17 -2.44
C TYR A 32 13.04 2.06 -3.97
N THR A 33 13.20 3.20 -4.62
CA THR A 33 13.25 3.34 -6.07
C THR A 33 14.63 3.85 -6.49
N PRO A 34 15.01 3.73 -7.77
CA PRO A 34 16.27 4.32 -8.26
C PRO A 34 16.37 5.83 -7.97
N ASP A 35 15.24 6.53 -8.05
CA ASP A 35 15.17 7.99 -7.86
C ASP A 35 15.02 8.44 -6.39
N GLY A 36 14.90 7.49 -5.44
CA GLY A 36 14.84 7.82 -4.01
C GLY A 36 13.88 6.93 -3.20
N ILE A 37 13.35 7.50 -2.12
CA ILE A 37 12.46 6.79 -1.18
C ILE A 37 11.07 7.41 -1.21
N VAL A 38 10.05 6.58 -1.48
CA VAL A 38 8.65 6.98 -1.50
C VAL A 38 7.91 6.34 -0.33
N SER A 39 7.49 7.16 0.64
CA SER A 39 6.74 6.70 1.82
C SER A 39 5.23 6.72 1.58
N ILE A 40 4.59 5.54 1.60
CA ILE A 40 3.17 5.38 1.23
C ILE A 40 2.32 4.74 2.35
N GLY A 41 1.00 4.86 2.17
CA GLY A 41 -0.01 4.42 3.14
C GLY A 41 -0.06 5.30 4.39
N ASP A 42 -1.11 5.10 5.19
CA ASP A 42 -1.25 5.77 6.48
C ASP A 42 -1.58 4.76 7.58
N THR A 43 -0.82 4.79 8.68
CA THR A 43 -0.90 3.80 9.77
C THR A 43 -2.25 3.82 10.50
N ARG A 44 -3.03 4.89 10.37
CA ARG A 44 -4.37 5.03 10.98
C ARG A 44 -5.45 4.25 10.22
N TYR A 45 -5.18 3.78 9.00
CA TYR A 45 -6.16 3.11 8.16
C TYR A 45 -5.71 1.71 7.76
N LYS A 46 -6.66 0.78 7.58
CA LYS A 46 -6.38 -0.54 7.00
C LYS A 46 -6.11 -0.41 5.49
N ASP A 47 -5.23 -1.26 4.99
CA ASP A 47 -4.97 -1.47 3.56
C ASP A 47 -5.65 -2.77 3.08
N TYR A 48 -5.60 -3.07 1.79
CA TYR A 48 -6.22 -4.26 1.21
C TYR A 48 -5.84 -5.56 1.93
N PRO A 49 -4.55 -5.91 2.13
CA PRO A 49 -4.22 -7.17 2.79
C PRO A 49 -4.64 -7.18 4.27
N THR A 50 -4.66 -6.03 4.94
CA THR A 50 -5.18 -5.92 6.31
C THR A 50 -6.69 -6.16 6.35
N TYR A 51 -7.47 -5.53 5.46
CA TYR A 51 -8.92 -5.82 5.36
C TYR A 51 -9.19 -7.28 5.03
N LYS A 52 -8.43 -7.85 4.09
CA LYS A 52 -8.62 -9.24 3.68
C LYS A 52 -8.36 -10.20 4.83
N LYS A 53 -7.36 -9.91 5.67
CA LYS A 53 -7.01 -10.72 6.85
C LYS A 53 -8.05 -10.65 7.96
N PHE A 54 -8.59 -9.47 8.27
CA PHE A 54 -9.41 -9.26 9.46
C PHE A 54 -10.92 -9.15 9.18
N ASP A 55 -11.31 -8.71 7.99
CA ASP A 55 -12.70 -8.40 7.64
C ASP A 55 -13.21 -9.25 6.45
N GLY A 56 -12.33 -10.07 5.87
CA GLY A 56 -12.63 -10.97 4.74
C GLY A 56 -12.60 -10.32 3.36
N SER A 57 -12.56 -11.17 2.33
CA SER A 57 -12.37 -10.73 0.93
C SER A 57 -13.47 -9.79 0.43
N LYS A 58 -14.76 -10.05 0.77
CA LYS A 58 -15.87 -9.18 0.34
C LYS A 58 -15.67 -7.73 0.80
N THR A 59 -15.30 -7.54 2.06
CA THR A 59 -15.03 -6.21 2.64
C THR A 59 -13.79 -5.58 2.00
N ALA A 60 -12.73 -6.37 1.82
CA ALA A 60 -11.48 -5.90 1.24
C ALA A 60 -11.65 -5.43 -0.21
N ASP A 61 -12.35 -6.21 -1.04
CA ASP A 61 -12.58 -5.90 -2.45
C ASP A 61 -13.50 -4.69 -2.61
N PHE A 62 -14.52 -4.55 -1.76
CA PHE A 62 -15.37 -3.35 -1.71
C PHE A 62 -14.56 -2.11 -1.34
N ARG A 63 -13.72 -2.17 -0.29
CA ARG A 63 -12.86 -1.06 0.13
C ARG A 63 -11.83 -0.70 -0.94
N ARG A 64 -11.24 -1.69 -1.61
CA ARG A 64 -10.33 -1.50 -2.75
C ARG A 64 -11.01 -0.77 -3.89
N ARG A 65 -12.21 -1.19 -4.30
CA ARG A 65 -12.97 -0.51 -5.34
C ARG A 65 -13.20 0.96 -5.00
N LEU A 66 -13.62 1.27 -3.78
CA LEU A 66 -13.82 2.64 -3.32
C LEU A 66 -12.51 3.45 -3.30
N TYR A 67 -11.40 2.83 -2.91
CA TYR A 67 -10.08 3.45 -2.96
C TYR A 67 -9.72 3.89 -4.38
N HIS A 68 -9.87 3.00 -5.39
CA HIS A 68 -9.57 3.31 -6.78
C HIS A 68 -10.49 4.38 -7.37
N LEU A 69 -11.79 4.36 -7.03
CA LEU A 69 -12.73 5.39 -7.49
C LEU A 69 -12.33 6.78 -6.99
N ARG A 70 -11.92 6.88 -5.72
CA ARG A 70 -11.49 8.16 -5.12
C ARG A 70 -10.16 8.67 -5.67
N HIS A 71 -9.26 7.77 -6.08
CA HIS A 71 -7.90 8.12 -6.55
C HIS A 71 -7.74 7.97 -8.06
N LYS A 72 -8.84 8.00 -8.83
CA LYS A 72 -8.79 7.80 -10.29
C LYS A 72 -7.90 8.83 -11.01
N GLY A 73 -7.79 10.05 -10.49
CA GLY A 73 -6.94 11.12 -11.03
C GLY A 73 -5.64 11.36 -10.25
N ASP A 74 -5.24 10.44 -9.38
CA ASP A 74 -3.97 10.55 -8.66
C ASP A 74 -2.83 10.00 -9.54
N GLU A 75 -2.07 10.91 -10.14
CA GLU A 75 -0.94 10.61 -11.04
C GLU A 75 0.42 10.64 -10.32
N GLY A 76 0.43 10.93 -9.01
CA GLY A 76 1.67 11.03 -8.25
C GLY A 76 2.32 9.66 -8.02
N ILE A 77 3.66 9.63 -8.00
CA ILE A 77 4.43 8.39 -7.75
C ILE A 77 4.05 7.71 -6.43
N ALA A 78 3.70 8.48 -5.40
CA ALA A 78 3.21 7.95 -4.14
C ALA A 78 1.82 7.32 -4.27
N GLY A 79 0.94 7.91 -5.07
CA GLY A 79 -0.38 7.38 -5.40
C GLY A 79 -0.26 6.07 -6.19
N TYR A 80 0.63 6.03 -7.19
CA TYR A 80 0.97 4.83 -7.95
C TYR A 80 1.37 3.67 -7.04
N TYR A 81 2.39 3.85 -6.20
CA TYR A 81 2.84 2.76 -5.33
C TYR A 81 1.81 2.39 -4.26
N ALA A 82 1.04 3.35 -3.73
CA ALA A 82 -0.02 3.04 -2.79
C ALA A 82 -1.09 2.14 -3.43
N LYS A 83 -1.47 2.46 -4.67
CA LYS A 83 -2.44 1.70 -5.45
C LYS A 83 -1.96 0.28 -5.75
N GLU A 84 -0.70 0.11 -6.14
CA GLU A 84 -0.18 -1.20 -6.56
C GLU A 84 0.24 -2.11 -5.39
N LEU A 85 0.73 -1.54 -4.28
CA LEU A 85 1.31 -2.30 -3.17
C LEU A 85 0.35 -2.50 -1.99
N LEU A 86 -0.53 -1.52 -1.74
CA LEU A 86 -1.41 -1.50 -0.55
C LEU A 86 -2.88 -1.65 -0.91
N TRP A 87 -3.29 -1.44 -2.16
CA TRP A 87 -4.67 -1.58 -2.57
C TRP A 87 -4.87 -2.70 -3.58
#